data_AF-A0A519LFW9-F1
#
_entry.id   AF-A0A519LFW9-F1
#
_cell.length_a   1.000
_cell.length_b   1.000
_cell.length_c   1.000
_cell.angle_alpha   90.00
_cell.angle_beta   90.00
_cell.angle_gamma   90.00
#
_symmetry.space_group_name_H-M   'P 1'
#
loop_
_entity.id
_entity.type
_entity.pdbx_description
1 polymer ?
#
loop_
_entity_poly.entity_id
_entity_poly.type
_entity_poly.pdbx_seq_one_letter_code
_entity_poly.pdbx_strand_id
1 'polypeptide(L)' 'VVARHLDVAVGSALLAVRRLILDDQERPVQWLHGLYRPDRYEYEMQLSRVGSIDAKVWVSKELSAQFH' A
#
# COMPACT_ATOMS: atom_id res chain seq x y z
N VAL A 1 15.62 3.28 -17.05
CA VAL A 1 14.47 2.72 -17.80
C VAL A 1 13.13 2.92 -17.11
N VAL A 2 13.00 2.66 -15.80
CA VAL A 2 11.75 2.80 -15.02
C VAL A 2 11.05 4.15 -15.24
N ALA A 3 11.77 5.26 -15.11
CA ALA A 3 11.21 6.61 -15.27
C ALA A 3 10.51 6.82 -16.63
N ARG A 4 11.07 6.27 -17.72
CA ARG A 4 10.47 6.31 -19.06
C ARG A 4 9.20 5.47 -19.14
N HIS A 5 9.19 4.29 -18.53
CA HIS A 5 8.02 3.40 -18.56
C HIS A 5 6.85 3.93 -17.72
N LEU A 6 7.14 4.74 -16.70
CA LEU A 6 6.14 5.37 -15.86
C LEU A 6 5.80 6.80 -16.27
N ASP A 7 6.48 7.34 -17.28
CA ASP A 7 6.30 8.73 -17.74
C ASP A 7 6.49 9.74 -16.59
N VAL A 8 7.65 9.65 -15.92
CA VAL A 8 8.09 10.54 -14.84
C VAL A 8 9.53 11.01 -15.05
N ALA A 9 9.91 12.09 -14.38
CA ALA A 9 11.29 12.56 -14.39
C ALA A 9 12.23 11.57 -13.68
N VAL A 10 13.50 11.56 -14.07
CA VAL A 10 14.53 10.81 -13.34
C VAL A 10 14.69 11.43 -11.95
N GLY A 11 14.67 10.59 -10.91
CA GLY A 11 14.73 11.03 -9.52
C GLY A 11 13.36 11.32 -8.88
N SER A 12 12.25 11.21 -9.63
CA SER A 12 10.91 11.28 -9.04
C SER A 12 10.69 10.18 -8.00
N ALA A 13 10.06 10.54 -6.88
CA ALA A 13 9.67 9.57 -5.86
C ALA A 13 8.61 8.59 -6.39
N LEU A 14 8.73 7.32 -6.02
CA LEU A 14 7.80 6.24 -6.38
C LEU A 14 7.43 5.44 -5.14
N LEU A 15 6.19 4.95 -5.11
CA LEU A 15 5.75 3.99 -4.11
C LEU A 15 6.17 2.57 -4.54
N ALA A 16 7.05 1.94 -3.78
CA ALA A 16 7.50 0.58 -4.03
C ALA A 16 6.69 -0.43 -3.20
N VAL A 17 5.93 -1.29 -3.87
CA VAL A 17 5.11 -2.34 -3.25
C VAL A 17 5.70 -3.70 -3.58
N ARG A 18 5.86 -4.54 -2.56
CA ARG A 18 6.37 -5.91 -2.69
C ARG A 18 5.38 -6.88 -2.07
N ARG A 19 5.01 -7.94 -2.80
CA ARG A 19 4.06 -8.95 -2.32
C ARG A 19 4.60 -10.36 -2.54
N LEU A 20 4.56 -11.16 -1.49
CA LEU A 20 4.68 -12.61 -1.57
C LEU A 20 3.27 -13.19 -1.65
N ILE A 21 3.02 -13.98 -2.69
CA ILE A 21 1.75 -14.68 -2.87
C ILE A 21 2.02 -16.16 -2.61
N LEU A 22 1.21 -16.73 -1.73
CA LEU A 22 1.24 -18.15 -1.36
C LEU A 22 0.03 -18.85 -1.98
N ASP A 23 0.15 -20.15 -2.26
CA ASP A 23 -1.00 -21.01 -2.55
C ASP A 23 -1.74 -21.43 -1.27
N ASP A 24 -2.76 -22.26 -1.41
CA ASP A 24 -3.56 -22.83 -0.32
C ASP A 24 -2.79 -23.78 0.60
N GLN A 25 -1.58 -24.19 0.19
CA GLN A 25 -0.66 -25.04 0.94
C GLN A 25 0.48 -24.23 1.57
N GLU A 26 0.34 -22.90 1.65
CA GLU A 26 1.34 -21.95 2.16
C GLU A 26 2.66 -21.94 1.37
N ARG A 27 2.68 -22.47 0.14
CA ARG A 27 3.89 -22.49 -0.68
C ARG A 27 3.99 -21.21 -1.49
N PRO A 28 5.17 -20.60 -1.60
CA PRO A 28 5.35 -19.38 -2.37
C PRO A 28 5.15 -19.67 -3.86
N VAL A 29 4.20 -18.98 -4.47
CA VAL A 29 3.90 -19.09 -5.90
C VAL A 29 4.33 -17.87 -6.70
N GLN A 30 4.40 -16.69 -6.06
CA GLN A 30 4.82 -15.48 -6.76
C GLN A 30 5.45 -14.44 -5.84
N TRP A 31 6.47 -13.76 -6.36
CA TRP A 31 7.08 -12.60 -5.75
C TRP A 31 6.91 -11.39 -6.67
N LEU A 32 6.00 -10.49 -6.30
CA LEU A 32 5.59 -9.34 -7.10
C LEU A 32 6.31 -8.08 -6.64
N HIS A 33 6.85 -7.33 -7.60
CA HIS A 33 7.45 -6.01 -7.42
C HIS A 33 6.70 -4.97 -8.26
N GLY A 34 6.02 -4.04 -7.60
CA GLY A 34 5.30 -2.94 -8.24
C GLY A 34 5.91 -1.59 -7.87
N LEU A 35 6.03 -0.71 -8.86
CA LEU A 35 6.40 0.70 -8.67
C LEU A 35 5.25 1.57 -9.14
N TYR A 36 4.71 2.38 -8.24
CA TYR A 36 3.54 3.23 -8.50
C TYR A 36 3.88 4.70 -8.37
N ARG A 37 3.20 5.49 -9.19
CA ARG A 37 3.27 6.94 -9.22
C ARG A 37 2.46 7.55 -8.09
N PRO A 38 3.09 8.24 -7.12
CA PRO A 38 2.36 8.80 -5.98
C PRO A 38 1.45 9.97 -6.38
N ASP A 39 1.67 10.58 -7.54
CA ASP A 39 0.79 11.59 -8.12
C ASP A 39 -0.50 11.00 -8.74
N ARG A 40 -0.56 9.67 -8.93
CA ARG A 40 -1.71 8.98 -9.55
C ARG A 40 -2.35 7.93 -8.66
N TYR A 41 -1.61 7.41 -7.69
CA TYR A 41 -2.05 6.29 -6.85
C TYR A 41 -1.78 6.61 -5.40
N GLU A 42 -2.81 6.44 -4.58
CA GLU A 42 -2.75 6.48 -3.13
C GLU A 42 -2.95 5.06 -2.59
N TYR A 43 -2.24 4.73 -1.51
CA TYR A 43 -2.41 3.46 -0.83
C TYR A 43 -3.29 3.67 0.40
N GLU A 44 -4.47 3.07 0.37
CA GLU A 44 -5.38 3.03 1.51
C GLU A 44 -5.35 1.65 2.17
N MET A 45 -5.29 1.63 3.49
CA MET A 45 -5.32 0.40 4.28
C MET A 45 -6.30 0.56 5.43
N GLN A 46 -7.28 -0.34 5.48
CA GLN A 46 -8.16 -0.48 6.63
C GLN A 46 -7.57 -1.54 7.54
N LEU A 47 -7.10 -1.13 8.72
CA LEU A 47 -6.67 -2.06 9.74
C LEU A 47 -7.86 -2.38 10.64
N SER A 48 -8.27 -3.65 10.65
CA SER A 48 -9.14 -4.19 11.68
C SER A 48 -8.29 -4.90 12.73
N ARG A 49 -8.69 -4.76 13.99
CA ARG A 49 -8.06 -5.46 15.11
C ARG A 49 -8.44 -6.94 15.07
N VAL A 50 -7.45 -7.82 15.10
CA VAL A 50 -7.63 -9.25 15.36
C VAL A 50 -6.98 -9.56 16.72
N GLY A 51 -7.78 -9.94 17.73
CA GLY A 51 -7.31 -10.22 19.09
C GLY A 51 -6.91 -8.97 19.90
N SER A 52 -6.92 -9.05 21.23
CA SER A 52 -6.69 -7.98 22.23
C SER A 52 -5.37 -7.19 22.06
N ILE A 53 -5.32 -5.94 22.57
CA ILE A 53 -4.22 -4.91 22.65
C ILE A 53 -4.37 -3.71 21.70
N ASP A 54 -5.24 -2.74 22.05
CA ASP A 54 -5.66 -1.51 21.33
C ASP A 54 -4.62 -0.79 20.44
N ALA A 55 -5.10 -0.20 19.35
CA ALA A 55 -4.42 -0.01 18.06
C ALA A 55 -5.38 0.64 17.06
N LYS A 56 -6.01 1.78 17.39
CA LYS A 56 -6.80 2.58 16.44
C LYS A 56 -5.85 3.48 15.65
N VAL A 57 -5.55 3.13 14.40
CA VAL A 57 -4.87 4.04 13.47
C VAL A 57 -5.90 4.52 12.46
N TRP A 58 -6.39 5.74 12.68
CA TRP A 58 -7.16 6.50 11.69
C TRP A 58 -6.21 7.48 11.03
N VAL A 59 -6.05 7.40 9.71
CA VAL A 59 -5.38 8.44 8.93
C VAL A 59 -6.44 9.06 8.03
N SER A 60 -6.94 10.23 8.42
CA SER A 60 -7.94 10.97 7.65
C SER A 60 -7.29 11.73 6.49
N LYS A 61 -8.00 11.80 5.37
CA LYS A 61 -7.96 12.98 4.50
C LYS A 61 -9.13 13.86 4.98
N GLU A 62 -8.86 14.66 6.01
CA GLU A 62 -9.71 15.74 6.56
C GLU A 62 -11.05 15.42 7.26
N LEU A 63 -11.63 14.22 7.20
CA LEU A 63 -12.95 13.96 7.80
C LEU A 63 -12.87 13.24 9.16
N SER A 64 -12.48 13.95 10.22
CA SER A 64 -12.83 13.55 11.59
C SER A 64 -14.33 13.77 11.81
N ALA A 65 -15.15 12.81 11.37
CA ALA A 65 -16.55 12.76 11.75
C ALA A 65 -16.64 12.44 13.25
N GLN A 66 -17.30 13.32 14.01
CA GLN A 66 -17.55 13.16 15.43
C GLN A 66 -18.45 11.94 15.65
N PHE A 67 -17.97 10.99 16.45
CA PHE A 67 -18.75 9.85 16.90
C PHE A 67 -19.49 10.22 18.20
N HIS A 68 -20.82 10.15 18.18
CA HIS A 68 -21.67 9.89 19.35
C HIS A 68 -22.17 8.45 19.25
#